data_AF-A0AAU4BX86-F1
#
_entry.id   AF-A0AAU4BX86-F1
#
_cell.length_a   1.000
_cell.length_b   1.000
_cell.length_c   1.000
_cell.angle_alpha   90.00
_cell.angle_beta   90.00
_cell.angle_gamma   90.00
#
_symmetry.space_group_name_H-M   'P 1'
#
loop_
_entity.id
_entity.type
_entity.pdbx_description
1 polymer ?
#
loop_
_entity_poly.entity_id
_entity_poly.type
_entity_poly.pdbx_seq_one_letter_code
_entity_poly.pdbx_strand_id
1 'polypeptide(L)'
;MRTSIATVSLSGSLTEKLAAAARAGFDGVEIFENDLLASPLTPEDVRARCADLGLTVDLYQPMRDVEAVPETEFARNLRRARHKFELMGRLGADTVLVCSSVSSLAEDDDALAAEQLARLADLAQDFGVRVAYEALAWGRHVSTYDHAWRIVDTAGHPALGTCLDSFHILSRGSDPKDIEDIPGEKIFFLQLADAPLLGMDVLQWSRHHRCFPGQGGFDVVDLVRRVLRTGYDGPLSLEVFNDVLRQAEAGPTAVDARRSLLLLQEEVGVAALPAPVTPTGIAFTELVTPDAEPVGALLGRLGFARTARHRRKPVDLWEQGDARILVNTGPTALPHSRLRSRGGTPVDGTTLAAIGLESPDPAAAARRAEALLAPVLPRRRAAADAPLDAVAAPDGTELFLCATHRPALPDWRADFEDDPHTPAPAGALYVDHVALTQPWHQFDEAVLFHRGVLGLDAQESVDVADPYGLLRSRAVTSGDGAVRFPLTVGAAPGDDTAHARHIALATDDVVAAARRFTAAGGHLLPIPANYYDDLAARFEFADGELETYRNLGILYDQDAHGTFRHCYTRTVGRVFFELVQRDGGYRGYGAANAPVRLAAQHTAR
;
A
#
# COMPACT_ATOMS: atom_id res chain seq x y z
N MET A 1 12.46 13.71 14.23
CA MET A 1 12.96 12.56 15.02
C MET A 1 13.82 11.67 14.14
N ARG A 2 14.75 10.91 14.72
CA ARG A 2 15.53 9.90 13.99
C ARG A 2 14.65 8.72 13.60
N THR A 3 15.03 8.04 12.53
CA THR A 3 14.30 6.89 11.99
C THR A 3 15.22 5.73 11.66
N SER A 4 14.75 4.54 11.99
CA SER A 4 15.49 3.30 11.78
C SER A 4 14.59 2.22 11.17
N ILE A 5 15.20 1.16 10.68
CA ILE A 5 14.51 -0.02 10.15
C ILE A 5 15.32 -1.26 10.46
N ALA A 6 14.65 -2.29 10.98
CA ALA A 6 15.27 -3.59 11.15
C ALA A 6 15.57 -4.25 9.79
N THR A 7 16.75 -4.84 9.64
CA THR A 7 17.11 -5.53 8.40
C THR A 7 16.17 -6.71 8.10
N VAL A 8 15.49 -7.25 9.10
CA VAL A 8 14.46 -8.29 8.92
C VAL A 8 13.22 -7.82 8.14
N SER A 9 12.97 -6.50 8.14
CA SER A 9 11.87 -5.84 7.41
C SER A 9 12.10 -5.77 5.89
N LEU A 10 13.32 -6.09 5.43
CA LEU A 10 13.72 -6.05 4.02
C LEU A 10 14.22 -7.41 3.56
N SER A 11 14.00 -7.74 2.28
CA SER A 11 14.55 -8.93 1.63
C SER A 11 15.97 -8.71 1.10
N GLY A 12 16.60 -9.76 0.56
CA GLY A 12 17.92 -9.68 -0.08
C GLY A 12 19.10 -9.88 0.88
N SER A 13 20.32 -9.68 0.39
CA SER A 13 21.54 -9.73 1.18
C SER A 13 21.65 -8.52 2.12
N LEU A 14 22.40 -8.64 3.22
CA LEU A 14 22.63 -7.53 4.16
C LEU A 14 23.13 -6.26 3.43
N THR A 15 23.98 -6.42 2.43
CA THR A 15 24.47 -5.33 1.57
C THR A 15 23.33 -4.60 0.83
N GLU A 16 22.41 -5.34 0.23
CA GLU A 16 21.27 -4.77 -0.51
C GLU A 16 20.29 -4.06 0.44
N LYS A 17 20.05 -4.65 1.61
CA LYS A 17 19.20 -4.09 2.67
C LYS A 17 19.73 -2.74 3.16
N LEU A 18 21.02 -2.66 3.51
CA LEU A 18 21.66 -1.42 3.95
C LEU A 18 21.60 -0.33 2.86
N ALA A 19 21.89 -0.69 1.61
CA ALA A 19 21.82 0.25 0.49
C ALA A 19 20.38 0.71 0.19
N ALA A 20 19.38 -0.15 0.40
CA ALA A 20 17.97 0.22 0.27
C ALA A 20 17.54 1.19 1.38
N ALA A 21 17.86 0.90 2.65
CA ALA A 21 17.55 1.77 3.77
C ALA A 21 18.19 3.17 3.62
N ALA A 22 19.46 3.23 3.24
CA ALA A 22 20.15 4.51 3.02
C ALA A 22 19.54 5.32 1.87
N ARG A 23 19.26 4.69 0.73
CA ARG A 23 18.62 5.38 -0.42
C ARG A 23 17.20 5.86 -0.13
N ALA A 24 16.47 5.14 0.71
CA ALA A 24 15.16 5.57 1.17
C ALA A 24 15.24 6.72 2.18
N GLY A 25 16.40 6.99 2.76
CA GLY A 25 16.64 8.11 3.68
C GLY A 25 16.36 7.77 5.14
N PHE A 26 16.59 6.53 5.57
CA PHE A 26 16.69 6.17 7.00
C PHE A 26 18.00 6.70 7.60
N ASP A 27 17.97 6.99 8.91
CA ASP A 27 19.14 7.48 9.65
C ASP A 27 19.97 6.32 10.23
N GLY A 28 19.31 5.20 10.55
CA GLY A 28 19.94 4.02 11.13
C GLY A 28 19.26 2.72 10.76
N VAL A 29 19.84 1.63 11.23
CA VAL A 29 19.32 0.26 11.04
C VAL A 29 19.43 -0.56 12.31
N GLU A 30 18.53 -1.53 12.45
CA GLU A 30 18.67 -2.60 13.44
C GLU A 30 19.25 -3.83 12.74
N ILE A 31 20.40 -4.32 13.20
CA ILE A 31 21.04 -5.49 12.61
C ILE A 31 20.42 -6.74 13.20
N PHE A 32 19.64 -7.44 12.38
CA PHE A 32 19.09 -8.74 12.72
C PHE A 32 20.20 -9.81 12.68
N GLU A 33 20.33 -10.58 13.74
CA GLU A 33 21.41 -11.56 13.93
C GLU A 33 21.56 -12.50 12.73
N ASN A 34 20.45 -13.02 12.20
CA ASN A 34 20.49 -13.96 11.08
C ASN A 34 21.03 -13.32 9.79
N ASP A 35 20.81 -12.03 9.57
CA ASP A 35 21.38 -11.34 8.40
C ASP A 35 22.89 -11.19 8.53
N LEU A 36 23.39 -10.96 9.76
CA LEU A 36 24.83 -10.94 10.03
C LEU A 36 25.44 -12.33 9.87
N LEU A 37 24.79 -13.38 10.39
CA LEU A 37 25.27 -14.77 10.29
C LEU A 37 25.28 -15.28 8.84
N ALA A 38 24.33 -14.85 8.01
CA ALA A 38 24.26 -15.21 6.59
C ALA A 38 25.11 -14.32 5.68
N SER A 39 25.71 -13.25 6.23
CA SER A 39 26.54 -12.32 5.46
C SER A 39 27.98 -12.81 5.34
N PRO A 40 28.63 -12.61 4.18
CA PRO A 40 30.07 -12.83 4.05
C PRO A 40 30.91 -11.71 4.70
N LEU A 41 30.28 -10.60 5.11
CA LEU A 41 30.95 -9.44 5.70
C LEU A 41 31.28 -9.68 7.17
N THR A 42 32.45 -9.20 7.60
CA THR A 42 32.78 -9.13 9.03
C THR A 42 31.98 -8.02 9.73
N PRO A 43 31.80 -8.05 11.06
CA PRO A 43 31.19 -6.94 11.80
C PRO A 43 31.83 -5.58 11.50
N GLU A 44 33.16 -5.53 11.34
CA GLU A 44 33.91 -4.33 10.97
C GLU A 44 33.56 -3.84 9.56
N ASP A 45 33.43 -4.76 8.59
CA ASP A 45 33.02 -4.41 7.23
C ASP A 45 31.57 -3.90 7.19
N VAL A 46 30.68 -4.49 7.99
CA VAL A 46 29.29 -4.01 8.13
C VAL A 46 29.29 -2.60 8.73
N ARG A 47 30.06 -2.35 9.78
CA ARG A 47 30.22 -1.02 10.38
C ARG A 47 30.74 0.00 9.38
N ALA A 48 31.80 -0.34 8.64
CA ALA A 48 32.38 0.54 7.62
C ALA A 48 31.35 0.85 6.52
N ARG A 49 30.59 -0.16 6.07
CA ARG A 49 29.55 0.00 5.07
C ARG A 49 28.40 0.87 5.54
N CYS A 50 27.95 0.72 6.80
CA CYS A 50 26.96 1.62 7.39
C CYS A 50 27.47 3.07 7.40
N ALA A 51 28.73 3.29 7.81
CA ALA A 51 29.34 4.62 7.80
C ALA A 51 29.43 5.23 6.39
N ASP A 52 29.83 4.46 5.37
CA ASP A 52 29.88 4.90 3.97
C ASP A 52 28.50 5.29 3.43
N LEU A 53 27.45 4.63 3.92
CA LEU A 53 26.06 4.88 3.57
C LEU A 53 25.39 5.96 4.43
N GLY A 54 26.08 6.49 5.44
CA GLY A 54 25.53 7.46 6.39
C GLY A 54 24.52 6.87 7.38
N LEU A 55 24.56 5.56 7.63
CA LEU A 55 23.69 4.86 8.57
C LEU A 55 24.38 4.60 9.91
N THR A 56 23.64 4.75 11.01
CA THR A 56 24.04 4.22 12.32
C THR A 56 23.53 2.80 12.54
N VAL A 57 24.21 2.03 13.40
CA VAL A 57 23.69 0.74 13.88
C VAL A 57 23.01 0.97 15.23
N ASP A 58 21.69 1.13 15.19
CA ASP A 58 20.91 1.62 16.33
C ASP A 58 20.55 0.50 17.32
N LEU A 59 20.51 -0.74 16.85
CA LEU A 59 20.17 -1.90 17.66
C LEU A 59 20.78 -3.17 17.08
N TYR A 60 21.25 -4.07 17.95
CA TYR A 60 21.55 -5.46 17.60
C TYR A 60 20.48 -6.38 18.21
N GLN A 61 19.89 -7.25 17.39
CA GLN A 61 18.76 -8.05 17.84
C GLN A 61 18.62 -9.37 17.09
N PRO A 62 17.91 -10.36 17.66
CA PRO A 62 17.40 -10.42 19.03
C PRO A 62 18.31 -11.27 19.93
N MET A 63 18.35 -10.98 21.23
CA MET A 63 18.84 -11.92 22.24
C MET A 63 17.64 -12.55 22.98
N ARG A 64 17.55 -13.88 22.95
CA ARG A 64 16.36 -14.63 23.40
C ARG A 64 16.64 -15.46 24.65
N ASP A 65 15.60 -15.68 25.46
CA ASP A 65 15.55 -16.64 26.56
C ASP A 65 16.68 -16.42 27.58
N VAL A 66 16.73 -15.22 28.17
CA VAL A 66 17.81 -14.83 29.08
C VAL A 66 17.42 -14.98 30.54
N GLU A 67 16.29 -14.40 30.91
CA GLU A 67 15.85 -14.15 32.28
C GLU A 67 14.94 -15.24 32.86
N ALA A 68 14.79 -15.20 34.19
CA ALA A 68 13.97 -16.08 35.00
C ALA A 68 14.25 -17.58 34.79
N VAL A 69 15.49 -17.96 34.49
CA VAL A 69 15.88 -19.37 34.29
C VAL A 69 16.75 -19.88 35.44
N PRO A 70 16.91 -21.22 35.62
CA PRO A 70 17.82 -21.76 36.62
C PRO A 70 19.24 -21.19 36.49
N GLU A 71 19.92 -20.94 37.61
CA GLU A 71 21.23 -20.28 37.66
C GLU A 71 22.29 -20.91 36.73
N THR A 72 22.24 -22.24 36.55
CA THR A 72 23.15 -22.94 35.62
C THR A 72 22.93 -22.54 34.16
N GLU A 73 21.67 -22.34 33.75
CA GLU A 73 21.32 -21.84 32.42
C GLU A 73 21.59 -20.35 32.32
N PHE A 74 21.27 -19.57 33.36
CA PHE A 74 21.57 -18.14 33.39
C PHE A 74 23.08 -17.86 33.25
N ALA A 75 23.93 -18.65 33.91
CA ALA A 75 25.38 -18.56 33.73
C ALA A 75 25.84 -18.87 32.29
N ARG A 76 25.11 -19.72 31.53
CA ARG A 76 25.35 -19.93 30.09
C ARG A 76 24.90 -18.73 29.28
N ASN A 77 23.75 -18.15 29.61
CA ASN A 77 23.23 -16.95 28.99
C ASN A 77 24.18 -15.76 29.14
N LEU A 78 24.78 -15.55 30.32
CA LEU A 78 25.79 -14.50 30.52
C LEU A 78 27.05 -14.72 29.67
N ARG A 79 27.50 -15.98 29.50
CA ARG A 79 28.62 -16.27 28.59
C ARG A 79 28.26 -15.95 27.14
N ARG A 80 27.06 -16.32 26.70
CA ARG A 80 26.52 -15.97 25.37
C ARG A 80 26.45 -14.45 25.20
N ALA A 81 25.89 -13.73 26.16
CA ALA A 81 25.76 -12.28 26.16
C ALA A 81 27.13 -11.59 26.05
N ARG A 82 28.15 -12.02 26.80
CA ARG A 82 29.52 -11.49 26.69
C ARG A 82 30.04 -11.54 25.24
N HIS A 83 29.87 -12.67 24.55
CA HIS A 83 30.33 -12.81 23.17
C HIS A 83 29.53 -11.91 22.22
N LYS A 84 28.24 -11.68 22.51
CA LYS A 84 27.41 -10.73 21.77
C LYS A 84 27.86 -9.29 21.99
N PHE A 85 28.18 -8.89 23.21
CA PHE A 85 28.66 -7.54 23.51
C PHE A 85 30.03 -7.25 22.87
N GLU A 86 30.95 -8.22 22.86
CA GLU A 86 32.21 -8.12 22.11
C GLU A 86 31.97 -7.93 20.60
N LEU A 87 31.04 -8.70 20.03
CA LEU A 87 30.63 -8.57 18.63
C LEU A 87 30.00 -7.20 18.34
N MET A 88 29.15 -6.71 19.23
CA MET A 88 28.49 -5.41 19.11
C MET A 88 29.50 -4.26 19.12
N GLY A 89 30.54 -4.33 19.96
CA GLY A 89 31.64 -3.35 19.93
C GLY A 89 32.37 -3.28 18.58
N ARG A 90 32.54 -4.43 17.91
CA ARG A 90 33.10 -4.50 16.55
C ARG A 90 32.15 -3.93 15.50
N LEU A 91 30.86 -4.26 15.61
CA LEU A 91 29.78 -3.76 14.76
C LEU A 91 29.51 -2.26 14.94
N GLY A 92 29.87 -1.69 16.09
CA GLY A 92 29.56 -0.31 16.47
C GLY A 92 28.13 -0.12 16.97
N ALA A 93 27.51 -1.17 17.54
CA ALA A 93 26.19 -1.11 18.17
C ALA A 93 26.34 -0.98 19.69
N ASP A 94 25.55 -0.11 20.32
CA ASP A 94 25.58 0.13 21.78
C ASP A 94 24.31 -0.32 22.49
N THR A 95 23.34 -0.88 21.77
CA THR A 95 22.03 -1.28 22.32
C THR A 95 21.67 -2.67 21.82
N VAL A 96 21.30 -3.57 22.73
CA VAL A 96 20.81 -4.92 22.42
C VAL A 96 19.34 -5.04 22.78
N LEU A 97 18.56 -5.71 21.93
CA LEU A 97 17.21 -6.11 22.28
C LEU A 97 17.21 -7.49 22.94
N VAL A 98 16.59 -7.57 24.12
CA VAL A 98 16.35 -8.82 24.84
C VAL A 98 14.86 -9.09 24.86
N CYS A 99 14.41 -10.11 24.14
CA CYS A 99 13.01 -10.52 24.15
C CYS A 99 12.72 -11.33 25.42
N SER A 100 11.54 -11.13 26.01
CA SER A 100 11.00 -11.96 27.10
C SER A 100 11.06 -13.44 26.77
N SER A 101 11.46 -14.26 27.74
CA SER A 101 11.70 -15.69 27.57
C SER A 101 10.45 -16.46 27.15
N VAL A 102 10.63 -17.36 26.18
CA VAL A 102 9.64 -18.37 25.76
C VAL A 102 10.07 -19.79 26.16
N SER A 103 11.27 -19.92 26.73
CA SER A 103 11.85 -21.17 27.19
C SER A 103 10.97 -21.88 28.21
N SER A 104 10.86 -23.20 28.10
CA SER A 104 10.19 -24.03 29.11
C SER A 104 10.89 -24.03 30.47
N LEU A 105 12.15 -23.58 30.51
CA LEU A 105 12.93 -23.43 31.74
C LEU A 105 12.65 -22.12 32.47
N ALA A 106 11.94 -21.16 31.86
CA ALA A 106 11.62 -19.93 32.54
C ALA A 106 10.58 -20.16 33.65
N GLU A 107 10.86 -19.60 34.82
CA GLU A 107 10.10 -19.64 36.07
C GLU A 107 9.24 -18.38 36.19
N ASP A 108 8.05 -18.51 36.77
CA ASP A 108 7.11 -17.40 36.98
C ASP A 108 7.51 -16.62 38.25
N ASP A 109 8.66 -15.95 38.18
CA ASP A 109 9.25 -15.20 39.29
C ASP A 109 9.81 -13.85 38.81
N ASP A 110 9.01 -12.80 39.01
CA ASP A 110 9.37 -11.41 38.66
C ASP A 110 10.63 -10.92 39.39
N ALA A 111 10.87 -11.37 40.63
CA ALA A 111 12.05 -10.96 41.39
C ALA A 111 13.32 -11.61 40.84
N LEU A 112 13.24 -12.89 40.46
CA LEU A 112 14.32 -13.57 39.75
C LEU A 112 14.58 -12.95 38.37
N ALA A 113 13.53 -12.61 37.63
CA ALA A 113 13.66 -11.91 36.34
C ALA A 113 14.38 -10.58 36.50
N ALA A 114 13.99 -9.76 37.49
CA ALA A 114 14.62 -8.48 37.77
C ALA A 114 16.09 -8.64 38.19
N GLU A 115 16.41 -9.59 39.07
CA GLU A 115 17.79 -9.88 39.48
C GLU A 115 18.66 -10.29 38.29
N GLN A 116 18.19 -11.21 37.45
CA GLN A 116 18.93 -11.70 36.30
C GLN A 116 19.11 -10.64 35.22
N LEU A 117 18.09 -9.82 34.95
CA LEU A 117 18.22 -8.69 34.02
C LEU A 117 19.17 -7.62 34.55
N ALA A 118 19.19 -7.35 35.86
CA ALA A 118 20.18 -6.45 36.47
C ALA A 118 21.62 -6.97 36.28
N ARG A 119 21.86 -8.27 36.56
CA ARG A 119 23.18 -8.92 36.36
C ARG A 119 23.61 -8.93 34.90
N LEU A 120 22.67 -9.07 33.96
CA LEU A 120 22.94 -8.94 32.53
C LEU A 120 23.33 -7.50 32.17
N ALA A 121 22.64 -6.51 32.76
CA ALA A 121 22.90 -5.10 32.51
C ALA A 121 24.22 -4.61 33.12
N ASP A 122 24.63 -5.14 34.28
CA ASP A 122 25.99 -4.96 34.83
C ASP A 122 27.04 -5.39 33.80
N LEU A 123 26.87 -6.60 33.26
CA LEU A 123 27.77 -7.12 32.23
C LEU A 123 27.73 -6.27 30.96
N ALA A 124 26.55 -5.82 30.51
CA ALA A 124 26.43 -4.98 29.33
C ALA A 124 27.15 -3.64 29.50
N GLN A 125 27.07 -3.05 30.69
CA GLN A 125 27.71 -1.78 31.02
C GLN A 125 29.24 -1.85 30.91
N ASP A 126 29.88 -2.98 31.26
CA ASP A 126 31.32 -3.20 31.08
C ASP A 126 31.77 -3.06 29.61
N PHE A 127 30.85 -3.27 28.65
CA PHE A 127 31.09 -3.13 27.21
C PHE A 127 30.52 -1.83 26.64
N GLY A 128 29.96 -0.95 27.48
CA GLY A 128 29.24 0.25 27.02
C GLY A 128 27.95 -0.06 26.28
N VAL A 129 27.34 -1.23 26.54
CA VAL A 129 26.09 -1.68 25.93
C VAL A 129 24.91 -1.43 26.88
N ARG A 130 23.78 -1.03 26.30
CA ARG A 130 22.46 -0.91 26.94
C ARG A 130 21.58 -2.10 26.58
N VAL A 131 20.78 -2.56 27.52
CA VAL A 131 19.81 -3.66 27.35
C VAL A 131 18.41 -3.07 27.24
N ALA A 132 17.75 -3.26 26.10
CA ALA A 132 16.34 -2.92 25.90
C ALA A 132 15.50 -4.19 26.00
N TYR A 133 14.74 -4.32 27.09
CA TYR A 133 13.91 -5.50 27.37
C TYR A 133 12.52 -5.36 26.74
N GLU A 134 12.17 -6.31 25.88
CA GLU A 134 10.94 -6.33 25.08
C GLU A 134 10.01 -7.45 25.55
N ALA A 135 8.73 -7.14 25.80
CA ALA A 135 7.71 -8.16 26.03
C ALA A 135 7.18 -8.71 24.70
N LEU A 136 7.48 -9.97 24.39
CA LEU A 136 6.82 -10.67 23.29
C LEU A 136 5.38 -10.97 23.67
N ALA A 137 4.43 -10.76 22.76
CA ALA A 137 3.01 -11.03 23.02
C ALA A 137 2.68 -12.50 23.38
N TRP A 138 3.64 -13.41 23.15
CA TRP A 138 3.61 -14.84 23.48
C TRP A 138 4.73 -15.25 24.46
N GLY A 139 5.36 -14.29 25.14
CA GLY A 139 6.32 -14.59 26.21
C GLY A 139 5.68 -15.47 27.28
N ARG A 140 6.48 -16.37 27.87
CA ARG A 140 5.95 -17.44 28.72
C ARG A 140 5.27 -16.90 29.98
N HIS A 141 5.92 -15.93 30.63
CA HIS A 141 5.42 -15.28 31.86
C HIS A 141 5.28 -13.77 31.68
N VAL A 142 6.21 -13.13 30.98
CA VAL A 142 6.17 -11.71 30.64
C VAL A 142 5.68 -11.55 29.20
N SER A 143 4.49 -10.98 29.01
CA SER A 143 3.89 -10.84 27.66
C SER A 143 3.20 -9.49 27.40
N THR A 144 3.34 -8.55 28.32
CA THR A 144 2.82 -7.19 28.18
C THR A 144 3.88 -6.16 28.55
N TYR A 145 3.79 -4.97 27.94
CA TYR A 145 4.79 -3.91 28.11
C TYR A 145 4.86 -3.39 29.55
N ASP A 146 3.71 -3.30 30.23
CA ASP A 146 3.59 -2.85 31.62
C ASP A 146 4.24 -3.86 32.58
N HIS A 147 4.13 -5.16 32.30
CA HIS A 147 4.81 -6.20 33.08
C HIS A 147 6.32 -6.15 32.87
N ALA A 148 6.78 -6.03 31.63
CA ALA A 148 8.21 -5.84 31.34
C ALA A 148 8.76 -4.57 32.02
N TRP A 149 8.00 -3.47 31.99
CA TRP A 149 8.37 -2.23 32.69
C TRP A 149 8.49 -2.43 34.21
N ARG A 150 7.52 -3.09 34.87
CA ARG A 150 7.62 -3.38 36.32
C ARG A 150 8.89 -4.13 36.69
N ILE A 151 9.31 -5.09 35.86
CA ILE A 151 10.55 -5.85 36.07
C ILE A 151 11.78 -4.95 35.87
N VAL A 152 11.81 -4.14 34.82
CA VAL A 152 12.89 -3.18 34.53
C VAL A 152 13.03 -2.13 35.65
N ASP A 153 11.90 -1.62 36.16
CA ASP A 153 11.85 -0.67 37.28
C ASP A 153 12.37 -1.32 38.57
N THR A 154 11.90 -2.54 38.87
CA THR A 154 12.37 -3.34 40.04
C THR A 154 13.87 -3.62 39.98
N ALA A 155 14.41 -3.91 38.80
CA ALA A 155 15.84 -4.13 38.59
C ALA A 155 16.67 -2.85 38.81
N GLY A 156 16.09 -1.67 38.62
CA GLY A 156 16.69 -0.37 39.00
C GLY A 156 18.03 -0.02 38.34
N HIS A 157 18.40 -0.68 37.23
CA HIS A 157 19.73 -0.55 36.63
C HIS A 157 19.76 0.53 35.50
N PRO A 158 20.78 1.40 35.43
CA PRO A 158 20.86 2.47 34.44
C PRO A 158 21.13 1.98 33.01
N ALA A 159 21.80 0.84 32.82
CA ALA A 159 22.00 0.22 31.51
C ALA A 159 20.86 -0.74 31.10
N LEU A 160 19.76 -0.78 31.85
CA LEU A 160 18.57 -1.57 31.53
C LEU A 160 17.37 -0.65 31.31
N GLY A 161 16.70 -0.79 30.18
CA GLY A 161 15.48 -0.08 29.82
C GLY A 161 14.49 -1.01 29.14
N THR A 162 13.35 -0.48 28.71
CA THR A 162 12.36 -1.22 27.93
C THR A 162 12.47 -0.91 26.44
N CYS A 163 12.18 -1.93 25.62
CA CYS A 163 11.83 -1.77 24.21
C CYS A 163 10.32 -1.89 24.08
N LEU A 164 9.67 -0.90 23.47
CA LEU A 164 8.24 -0.94 23.17
C LEU A 164 8.07 -1.37 21.71
N ASP A 165 7.27 -2.42 21.47
CA ASP A 165 6.88 -2.86 20.12
C ASP A 165 5.36 -2.70 19.94
N SER A 166 4.97 -1.90 18.94
CA SER A 166 3.55 -1.57 18.76
C SER A 166 2.69 -2.77 18.42
N PHE A 167 3.22 -3.77 17.71
CA PHE A 167 2.46 -4.98 17.41
C PHE A 167 2.22 -5.80 18.67
N HIS A 168 3.24 -6.02 19.50
CA HIS A 168 3.10 -6.81 20.73
C HIS A 168 2.09 -6.19 21.69
N ILE A 169 2.06 -4.86 21.78
CA ILE A 169 1.10 -4.12 22.60
C ILE A 169 -0.31 -4.20 22.00
N LEU A 170 -0.48 -3.84 20.72
CA LEU A 170 -1.81 -3.64 20.13
C LEU A 170 -2.51 -4.95 19.74
N SER A 171 -1.75 -6.00 19.37
CA SER A 171 -2.28 -7.34 19.06
C SER A 171 -2.99 -8.01 20.24
N ARG A 172 -2.65 -7.61 21.47
CA ARG A 172 -3.25 -8.11 22.72
C ARG A 172 -4.46 -7.30 23.18
N GLY A 173 -4.78 -6.20 22.48
CA GLY A 173 -5.78 -5.24 22.92
C GLY A 173 -5.39 -4.50 24.21
N SER A 174 -4.09 -4.45 24.55
CA SER A 174 -3.60 -3.69 25.70
C SER A 174 -3.85 -2.20 25.48
N ASP A 175 -4.35 -1.51 26.51
CA ASP A 175 -4.49 -0.06 26.51
C ASP A 175 -3.10 0.58 26.64
N PRO A 176 -2.63 1.38 25.66
CA PRO A 176 -1.31 1.97 25.71
C PRO A 176 -1.21 3.17 26.66
N LYS A 177 -2.29 3.54 27.39
CA LYS A 177 -2.28 4.73 28.27
C LYS A 177 -1.18 4.72 29.33
N ASP A 178 -0.85 3.56 29.89
CA ASP A 178 0.10 3.44 31.01
C ASP A 178 1.55 3.56 30.53
N ILE A 179 1.79 3.68 29.21
CA ILE A 179 3.09 4.08 28.64
C ILE A 179 3.51 5.44 29.18
N GLU A 180 2.57 6.35 29.42
CA GLU A 180 2.87 7.71 29.91
C GLU A 180 3.49 7.71 31.33
N ASP A 181 3.36 6.61 32.08
CA ASP A 181 3.97 6.44 33.40
C ASP A 181 5.44 5.96 33.35
N ILE A 182 5.92 5.56 32.16
CA ILE A 182 7.31 5.14 31.97
C ILE A 182 8.18 6.38 31.74
N PRO A 183 9.25 6.61 32.53
CA PRO A 183 10.20 7.69 32.26
C PRO A 183 10.78 7.56 30.84
N GLY A 184 10.75 8.63 30.05
CA GLY A 184 11.17 8.58 28.64
C GLY A 184 12.61 8.10 28.45
N GLU A 185 13.50 8.41 29.39
CA GLU A 185 14.89 7.94 29.41
C GLU A 185 15.05 6.44 29.66
N LYS A 186 14.01 5.75 30.16
CA LYS A 186 13.97 4.30 30.36
C LYS A 186 13.37 3.55 29.17
N ILE A 187 12.81 4.26 28.18
CA ILE A 187 12.44 3.70 26.88
C ILE A 187 13.67 3.75 25.99
N PHE A 188 14.39 2.64 25.89
CA PHE A 188 15.65 2.59 25.13
C PHE A 188 15.44 2.44 23.64
N PHE A 189 14.30 1.91 23.23
CA PHE A 189 13.98 1.70 21.82
C PHE A 189 12.46 1.59 21.59
N LEU A 190 12.03 1.96 20.39
CA LEU A 190 10.65 1.88 19.94
C LEU A 190 10.60 1.23 18.55
N GLN A 191 9.97 0.06 18.47
CA GLN A 191 9.71 -0.67 17.24
C GLN A 191 8.24 -0.54 16.85
N LEU A 192 8.02 -0.22 15.59
CA LEU A 192 6.72 0.08 15.02
C LEU A 192 6.40 -0.95 13.95
N ALA A 193 5.25 -1.58 14.14
CA ALA A 193 4.61 -2.48 13.22
C ALA A 193 3.09 -2.34 13.37
N ASP A 194 2.43 -2.13 12.25
CA ASP A 194 0.98 -2.22 12.11
C ASP A 194 0.61 -3.67 11.75
N ALA A 195 -0.67 -4.00 11.76
CA ALA A 195 -1.18 -5.26 11.24
C ALA A 195 -2.68 -5.17 10.92
N PRO A 196 -3.19 -5.96 9.96
CA PRO A 196 -4.63 -6.12 9.80
C PRO A 196 -5.22 -6.80 11.04
N LEU A 197 -6.43 -6.41 11.45
CA LEU A 197 -7.11 -7.00 12.60
C LEU A 197 -7.57 -8.43 12.27
N LEU A 198 -6.90 -9.44 12.82
CA LEU A 198 -7.15 -10.85 12.54
C LEU A 198 -7.46 -11.65 13.81
N GLY A 199 -8.42 -12.56 13.73
CA GLY A 199 -8.71 -13.54 14.78
C GLY A 199 -7.83 -14.79 14.63
N MET A 200 -6.55 -14.72 15.00
CA MET A 200 -5.61 -15.84 14.86
C MET A 200 -4.58 -15.91 16.01
N ASP A 201 -3.77 -16.98 16.03
CA ASP A 201 -2.65 -17.10 16.98
C ASP A 201 -1.66 -15.93 16.80
N VAL A 202 -1.31 -15.25 17.91
CA VAL A 202 -0.52 -14.00 17.87
C VAL A 202 0.89 -14.20 17.33
N LEU A 203 1.50 -15.37 17.53
CA LEU A 203 2.82 -15.68 16.99
C LEU A 203 2.75 -15.85 15.47
N GLN A 204 1.76 -16.57 14.96
CA GLN A 204 1.53 -16.65 13.51
C GLN A 204 1.18 -15.28 12.93
N TRP A 205 0.35 -14.50 13.62
CA TRP A 205 0.00 -13.15 13.21
C TRP A 205 1.24 -12.27 13.05
N SER A 206 2.09 -12.22 14.08
CA SER A 206 3.33 -11.44 14.09
C SER A 206 4.27 -11.83 12.96
N ARG A 207 4.47 -13.14 12.73
CA ARG A 207 5.45 -13.65 11.75
C ARG A 207 5.09 -13.41 10.30
N HIS A 208 3.79 -13.29 10.01
CA HIS A 208 3.29 -13.35 8.63
C HIS A 208 2.58 -12.09 8.18
N HIS A 209 1.95 -11.32 9.09
CA HIS A 209 1.04 -10.24 8.70
C HIS A 209 1.34 -8.88 9.34
N ARG A 210 2.50 -8.66 9.98
CA ARG A 210 2.92 -7.28 10.30
C ARG A 210 3.00 -6.47 9.00
N CYS A 211 2.71 -5.18 9.05
CA CYS A 211 2.88 -4.24 7.94
C CYS A 211 3.37 -2.88 8.46
N PHE A 212 3.65 -1.94 7.57
CA PHE A 212 4.11 -0.62 7.98
C PHE A 212 2.94 0.24 8.51
N PRO A 213 3.21 1.21 9.42
CA PRO A 213 2.20 2.12 9.94
C PRO A 213 1.26 2.71 8.88
N GLY A 214 -0.05 2.56 9.09
CA GLY A 214 -1.09 3.07 8.21
C GLY A 214 -1.54 2.10 7.11
N GLN A 215 -0.91 0.93 7.01
CA GLN A 215 -1.30 -0.15 6.10
C GLN A 215 -2.25 -1.17 6.75
N GLY A 216 -2.22 -1.28 8.08
CA GLY A 216 -3.03 -2.23 8.85
C GLY A 216 -4.26 -1.57 9.45
N GLY A 217 -4.63 -2.05 10.63
CA GLY A 217 -5.79 -1.57 11.40
C GLY A 217 -5.47 -1.23 12.85
N PHE A 218 -4.19 -1.24 13.25
CA PHE A 218 -3.79 -0.85 14.60
C PHE A 218 -3.71 0.67 14.75
N ASP A 219 -4.06 1.19 15.93
CA ASP A 219 -3.89 2.60 16.28
C ASP A 219 -2.44 2.88 16.73
N VAL A 220 -1.51 2.74 15.78
CA VAL A 220 -0.09 3.03 16.00
C VAL A 220 0.13 4.52 16.32
N VAL A 221 -0.75 5.39 15.83
CA VAL A 221 -0.68 6.84 16.02
C VAL A 221 -0.87 7.21 17.49
N ASP A 222 -1.92 6.69 18.14
CA ASP A 222 -2.14 6.94 19.57
C ASP A 222 -0.99 6.41 20.42
N LEU A 223 -0.52 5.18 20.15
CA LEU A 223 0.64 4.60 20.84
C LEU A 223 1.87 5.51 20.75
N VAL A 224 2.23 5.96 19.55
CA VAL A 224 3.40 6.84 19.37
C VAL A 224 3.19 8.19 20.06
N ARG A 225 1.99 8.80 19.99
CA ARG A 225 1.71 10.05 20.74
C ARG A 225 1.96 9.89 22.24
N ARG A 226 1.60 8.75 22.82
CA ARG A 226 1.84 8.46 24.24
C ARG A 226 3.31 8.28 24.54
N VAL A 227 4.03 7.53 23.71
CA VAL A 227 5.50 7.40 23.85
C VAL A 227 6.18 8.77 23.77
N LEU A 228 5.75 9.66 22.88
CA LEU A 228 6.35 11.00 22.78
C LEU A 228 6.08 11.89 24.00
N ARG A 229 4.96 11.70 24.71
CA ARG A 229 4.64 12.46 25.92
C ARG A 229 5.52 12.12 27.11
N THR A 230 6.16 10.95 27.12
CA THR A 230 7.15 10.57 28.15
C THR A 230 8.44 11.36 28.05
N GLY A 231 8.67 12.04 26.91
CA GLY A 231 9.94 12.69 26.58
C GLY A 231 10.92 11.82 25.80
N TYR A 232 10.50 10.62 25.35
CA TYR A 232 11.31 9.76 24.47
C TYR A 232 11.83 10.52 23.24
N ASP A 233 13.14 10.49 23.04
CA ASP A 233 13.86 11.16 21.94
C ASP A 233 14.64 10.20 21.02
N GLY A 234 14.51 8.89 21.25
CA GLY A 234 15.13 7.84 20.45
C GLY A 234 14.52 7.68 19.05
N PRO A 235 15.02 6.71 18.26
CA PRO A 235 14.53 6.49 16.90
C PRO A 235 13.09 5.96 16.87
N LEU A 236 12.33 6.36 15.86
CA LEU A 236 11.14 5.63 15.42
C LEU A 236 11.61 4.51 14.48
N SER A 237 11.59 3.26 14.94
CA SER A 237 12.11 2.14 14.17
C SER A 237 11.01 1.24 13.62
N LEU A 238 11.23 0.60 12.48
CA LEU A 238 10.29 -0.35 11.86
C LEU A 238 10.78 -1.79 11.97
N GLU A 239 9.98 -2.65 12.59
CA GLU A 239 10.27 -4.08 12.71
C GLU A 239 9.11 -4.94 12.18
N VAL A 240 9.17 -5.31 10.90
CA VAL A 240 8.07 -5.97 10.20
C VAL A 240 8.48 -7.37 9.73
N PHE A 241 7.77 -8.38 10.24
CA PHE A 241 7.84 -9.75 9.76
C PHE A 241 6.64 -10.02 8.85
N ASN A 242 6.91 -10.10 7.54
CA ASN A 242 5.85 -10.23 6.55
C ASN A 242 6.33 -11.07 5.35
N ASP A 243 5.54 -12.06 4.96
CA ASP A 243 5.90 -12.99 3.88
C ASP A 243 5.95 -12.31 2.50
N VAL A 244 5.11 -11.29 2.30
CA VAL A 244 5.07 -10.47 1.10
C VAL A 244 6.35 -9.64 0.99
N LEU A 245 6.69 -8.89 2.04
CA LEU A 245 7.87 -8.02 2.05
C LEU A 245 9.17 -8.81 1.91
N ARG A 246 9.23 -10.03 2.46
CA ARG A 246 10.37 -10.95 2.34
C ARG A 246 10.62 -11.44 0.91
N GLN A 247 9.64 -11.33 0.03
CA GLN A 247 9.74 -11.70 -1.39
C GLN A 247 9.76 -10.48 -2.32
N ALA A 248 9.39 -9.30 -1.81
CA ALA A 248 9.45 -8.03 -2.53
C ALA A 248 10.89 -7.54 -2.69
N GLU A 249 11.15 -6.61 -3.60
CA GLU A 249 12.48 -6.00 -3.75
C GLU A 249 12.77 -5.02 -2.60
N ALA A 250 13.99 -5.06 -2.05
CA ALA A 250 14.38 -4.23 -0.89
C ALA A 250 14.26 -2.72 -1.15
N GLY A 251 14.60 -2.25 -2.36
CA GLY A 251 14.57 -0.83 -2.72
C GLY A 251 13.18 -0.18 -2.60
N PRO A 252 12.19 -0.62 -3.40
CA PRO A 252 10.81 -0.14 -3.28
C PRO A 252 10.22 -0.33 -1.88
N THR A 253 10.48 -1.48 -1.24
CA THR A 253 9.99 -1.76 0.13
C THR A 253 10.53 -0.75 1.15
N ALA A 254 11.81 -0.36 1.06
CA ALA A 254 12.38 0.65 1.95
C ALA A 254 11.77 2.04 1.71
N VAL A 255 11.40 2.38 0.47
CA VAL A 255 10.71 3.65 0.16
C VAL A 255 9.31 3.67 0.76
N ASP A 256 8.56 2.56 0.66
CA ASP A 256 7.25 2.41 1.31
C ASP A 256 7.36 2.51 2.84
N ALA A 257 8.32 1.79 3.42
CA ALA A 257 8.65 1.87 4.83
C ALA A 257 8.91 3.32 5.27
N ARG A 258 9.74 4.07 4.53
CA ARG A 258 10.01 5.47 4.86
C ARG A 258 8.77 6.35 4.73
N ARG A 259 7.97 6.15 3.68
CA ARG A 259 6.70 6.87 3.47
C ARG A 259 5.73 6.68 4.64
N SER A 260 5.63 5.46 5.17
CA SER A 260 4.81 5.16 6.35
C SER A 260 5.23 5.98 7.57
N LEU A 261 6.54 6.12 7.83
CA LEU A 261 7.06 6.93 8.93
C LEU A 261 6.83 8.42 8.70
N LEU A 262 6.95 8.92 7.48
CA LEU A 262 6.68 10.34 7.17
C LEU A 262 5.22 10.70 7.46
N LEU A 263 4.28 9.83 7.05
CA LEU A 263 2.85 10.00 7.34
C LEU A 263 2.57 9.89 8.85
N LEU A 264 3.12 8.88 9.51
CA LEU A 264 3.00 8.74 10.96
C LEU A 264 3.54 9.97 11.70
N GLN A 265 4.68 10.52 11.28
CA GLN A 265 5.28 11.72 11.85
C GLN A 265 4.41 12.97 11.65
N GLU A 266 3.74 13.11 10.49
CA GLU A 266 2.73 14.14 10.24
C GLU A 266 1.55 13.98 11.21
N GLU A 267 1.00 12.75 11.33
CA GLU A 267 -0.17 12.48 12.16
C GLU A 267 0.08 12.68 13.67
N VAL A 268 1.28 12.35 14.16
CA VAL A 268 1.65 12.58 15.56
C VAL A 268 2.17 14.00 15.83
N GLY A 269 2.34 14.82 14.78
CA GLY A 269 2.68 16.24 14.90
C GLY A 269 4.17 16.54 15.12
N VAL A 270 5.08 15.62 14.78
CA VAL A 270 6.54 15.82 14.90
C VAL A 270 7.22 16.20 13.58
N ALA A 271 6.48 16.12 12.46
CA ALA A 271 6.88 16.64 11.17
C ALA A 271 5.69 17.35 10.51
N ALA A 272 5.97 18.28 9.61
CA ALA A 272 4.96 18.90 8.76
C ALA A 272 5.25 18.53 7.31
N LEU A 273 4.24 17.98 6.62
CA LEU A 273 4.29 17.74 5.19
C LEU A 273 3.44 18.79 4.45
N PRO A 274 3.67 19.02 3.15
CA PRO A 274 2.74 19.82 2.35
C PRO A 274 1.34 19.21 2.44
N ALA A 275 0.32 20.03 2.69
CA ALA A 275 -1.05 19.55 2.92
C ALA A 275 -1.59 18.70 1.74
N PRO A 276 -2.44 17.70 2.00
CA PRO A 276 -3.07 16.92 0.95
C PRO A 276 -3.95 17.80 0.06
N VAL A 277 -3.82 17.59 -1.24
CA VAL A 277 -4.64 18.23 -2.27
C VAL A 277 -5.49 17.15 -2.90
N THR A 278 -6.70 16.96 -2.36
CA THR A 278 -7.62 15.93 -2.85
C THR A 278 -8.06 16.25 -4.28
N PRO A 279 -7.91 15.30 -5.22
CA PRO A 279 -8.36 15.50 -6.58
C PRO A 279 -9.89 15.58 -6.64
N THR A 280 -10.40 16.42 -7.53
CA THR A 280 -11.83 16.76 -7.68
C THR A 280 -12.52 16.02 -8.83
N GLY A 281 -11.80 15.14 -9.51
CA GLY A 281 -12.32 14.36 -10.64
C GLY A 281 -11.22 13.72 -11.46
N ILE A 282 -11.63 12.93 -12.47
CA ILE A 282 -10.74 12.31 -13.44
C ILE A 282 -10.80 13.14 -14.74
N ALA A 283 -9.69 13.79 -15.09
CA ALA A 283 -9.57 14.64 -16.27
C ALA A 283 -9.54 13.83 -17.57
N PHE A 284 -8.82 12.70 -17.54
CA PHE A 284 -8.70 11.73 -18.62
C PHE A 284 -8.10 10.41 -18.12
N THR A 285 -8.23 9.35 -18.91
CA THR A 285 -7.41 8.12 -18.76
C THR A 285 -6.60 7.90 -20.04
N GLU A 286 -5.35 7.47 -19.92
CA GLU A 286 -4.46 7.20 -21.07
C GLU A 286 -4.24 5.70 -21.26
N LEU A 287 -4.62 5.24 -22.46
CA LEU A 287 -4.38 3.90 -22.95
C LEU A 287 -3.15 3.90 -23.85
N VAL A 288 -2.21 3.00 -23.57
CA VAL A 288 -1.07 2.73 -24.44
C VAL A 288 -1.34 1.46 -25.22
N THR A 289 -1.12 1.51 -26.54
CA THR A 289 -1.34 0.35 -27.40
C THR A 289 -0.36 0.34 -28.59
N PRO A 290 0.13 -0.84 -29.01
CA PRO A 290 0.86 -0.96 -30.28
C PRO A 290 -0.05 -0.78 -31.50
N ASP A 291 -1.36 -1.01 -31.36
CA ASP A 291 -2.35 -0.90 -32.43
C ASP A 291 -3.61 -0.18 -31.91
N ALA A 292 -3.91 0.98 -32.50
CA ALA A 292 -5.07 1.78 -32.12
C ALA A 292 -6.39 1.27 -32.70
N GLU A 293 -6.38 0.41 -33.74
CA GLU A 293 -7.60 0.01 -34.42
C GLU A 293 -8.60 -0.72 -33.49
N PRO A 294 -8.20 -1.75 -32.70
CA PRO A 294 -9.15 -2.48 -31.86
C PRO A 294 -9.77 -1.60 -30.76
N VAL A 295 -8.97 -0.75 -30.13
CA VAL A 295 -9.44 0.15 -29.06
C VAL A 295 -10.26 1.31 -29.64
N GLY A 296 -9.85 1.89 -30.77
CA GLY A 296 -10.59 2.93 -31.46
C GLY A 296 -11.96 2.45 -31.95
N ALA A 297 -12.04 1.22 -32.48
CA ALA A 297 -13.31 0.60 -32.86
C ALA A 297 -14.23 0.40 -31.64
N LEU A 298 -13.68 -0.03 -30.50
CA LEU A 298 -14.45 -0.18 -29.25
C LEU A 298 -14.97 1.18 -28.74
N LEU A 299 -14.10 2.19 -28.69
CA LEU A 299 -14.45 3.55 -28.29
C LEU A 299 -15.54 4.15 -29.21
N GLY A 300 -15.39 4.00 -30.53
CA GLY A 300 -16.39 4.44 -31.50
C GLY A 300 -17.76 3.78 -31.28
N ARG A 301 -17.78 2.48 -30.95
CA ARG A 301 -19.04 1.76 -30.62
C ARG A 301 -19.65 2.21 -29.30
N LEU A 302 -18.83 2.60 -28.32
CA LEU A 302 -19.29 3.19 -27.05
C LEU A 302 -19.87 4.59 -27.24
N GLY A 303 -19.60 5.24 -28.37
CA GLY A 303 -20.10 6.57 -28.72
C GLY A 303 -19.06 7.67 -28.60
N PHE A 304 -17.80 7.33 -28.33
CA PHE A 304 -16.70 8.29 -28.37
C PHE A 304 -16.36 8.68 -29.80
N ALA A 305 -15.98 9.94 -29.98
CA ALA A 305 -15.38 10.44 -31.21
C ALA A 305 -13.93 10.84 -30.96
N ARG A 306 -13.05 10.63 -31.94
CA ARG A 306 -11.74 11.24 -31.94
C ARG A 306 -11.91 12.73 -32.21
N THR A 307 -11.76 13.56 -31.19
CA THR A 307 -12.03 15.01 -31.25
C THR A 307 -10.77 15.82 -31.46
N ALA A 308 -9.59 15.26 -31.17
CA ALA A 308 -8.34 15.95 -31.36
C ALA A 308 -7.15 14.99 -31.44
N ARG A 309 -6.02 15.54 -31.90
CA ARG A 309 -4.73 14.86 -31.90
C ARG A 309 -3.68 15.74 -31.24
N HIS A 310 -2.79 15.14 -30.45
CA HIS A 310 -1.68 15.86 -29.86
C HIS A 310 -0.77 16.40 -30.97
N ARG A 311 -0.40 17.68 -30.89
CA ARG A 311 0.38 18.42 -31.91
C ARG A 311 1.73 17.81 -32.30
N ARG A 312 2.27 16.90 -31.50
CA ARG A 312 3.64 16.37 -31.64
C ARG A 312 3.79 14.91 -31.32
N LYS A 313 3.01 14.41 -30.35
CA LYS A 313 3.08 13.02 -29.92
C LYS A 313 2.01 12.22 -30.64
N PRO A 314 2.21 10.91 -30.86
CA PRO A 314 1.21 10.04 -31.46
C PRO A 314 0.13 9.67 -30.44
N VAL A 315 -0.60 10.69 -29.96
CA VAL A 315 -1.65 10.58 -28.95
C VAL A 315 -2.92 11.20 -29.53
N ASP A 316 -3.98 10.38 -29.60
CA ASP A 316 -5.29 10.81 -30.04
C ASP A 316 -6.19 11.01 -28.81
N LEU A 317 -6.99 12.08 -28.80
CA LEU A 317 -8.00 12.34 -27.78
C LEU A 317 -9.37 11.89 -28.28
N TRP A 318 -10.02 11.06 -27.47
CA TRP A 318 -11.37 10.58 -27.68
C TRP A 318 -12.30 11.11 -26.60
N GLU A 319 -13.43 11.71 -26.99
CA GLU A 319 -14.38 12.34 -26.07
C GLU A 319 -15.82 11.85 -26.29
N GLN A 320 -16.56 11.73 -25.19
CA GLN A 320 -18.01 11.54 -25.14
C GLN A 320 -18.57 12.18 -23.87
N GLY A 321 -19.28 13.30 -24.01
CA GLY A 321 -19.66 14.09 -22.83
C GLY A 321 -18.41 14.61 -22.12
N ASP A 322 -18.32 14.34 -20.82
CA ASP A 322 -17.16 14.72 -19.99
C ASP A 322 -16.11 13.61 -19.89
N ALA A 323 -16.39 12.40 -20.40
CA ALA A 323 -15.44 11.32 -20.45
C ALA A 323 -14.37 11.56 -21.54
N ARG A 324 -13.10 11.45 -21.15
CA ARG A 324 -11.94 11.65 -22.05
C ARG A 324 -10.96 10.49 -21.97
N ILE A 325 -10.66 9.89 -23.12
CA ILE A 325 -9.71 8.78 -23.26
C ILE A 325 -8.60 9.20 -24.21
N LEU A 326 -7.36 9.16 -23.74
CA LEU A 326 -6.18 9.33 -24.59
C LEU A 326 -5.74 7.97 -25.12
N VAL A 327 -5.50 7.86 -26.42
CA VAL A 327 -4.95 6.66 -27.06
C VAL A 327 -3.55 6.98 -27.59
N ASN A 328 -2.53 6.44 -26.93
CA ASN A 328 -1.13 6.67 -27.23
C ASN A 328 -0.52 5.47 -27.95
N THR A 329 -0.02 5.71 -29.17
CA THR A 329 0.64 4.69 -30.04
C THR A 329 2.15 4.89 -30.13
N GLY A 330 2.73 5.70 -29.23
CA GLY A 330 4.14 6.05 -29.27
C GLY A 330 5.08 4.88 -29.00
N PRO A 331 6.18 4.71 -29.77
CA PRO A 331 7.15 3.64 -29.57
C PRO A 331 7.87 3.71 -28.21
N THR A 332 7.91 4.88 -27.58
CA THR A 332 8.43 5.09 -26.21
C THR A 332 7.39 4.86 -25.11
N ALA A 333 6.11 4.69 -25.45
CA ALA A 333 5.05 4.44 -24.46
C ALA A 333 5.05 2.97 -23.97
N LEU A 334 5.54 2.04 -24.79
CA LEU A 334 5.60 0.60 -24.51
C LEU A 334 6.74 0.17 -23.55
N PRO A 335 7.94 0.82 -23.52
CA PRO A 335 9.02 0.47 -22.57
C PRO A 335 9.07 1.31 -21.28
N HIS A 336 8.27 2.39 -21.18
CA HIS A 336 8.20 3.26 -20.00
C HIS A 336 7.03 2.98 -19.06
N SER A 337 6.05 2.18 -19.48
CA SER A 337 5.13 1.58 -18.51
C SER A 337 5.98 0.73 -17.56
N ARG A 338 6.07 1.13 -16.29
CA ARG A 338 6.70 0.30 -15.26
C ARG A 338 5.90 -1.01 -15.03
N LEU A 339 4.75 -1.14 -15.69
CA LEU A 339 4.00 -2.38 -15.90
C LEU A 339 4.85 -3.39 -16.67
N ARG A 340 5.69 -4.12 -15.94
CA ARG A 340 6.44 -5.27 -16.44
C ARG A 340 5.72 -6.54 -16.01
N SER A 341 5.59 -7.50 -16.92
CA SER A 341 5.33 -8.89 -16.51
C SER A 341 6.56 -9.43 -15.75
N ARG A 342 6.37 -10.56 -15.06
CA ARG A 342 7.48 -11.26 -14.40
C ARG A 342 8.52 -11.68 -15.45
N GLY A 343 9.74 -11.13 -15.33
CA GLY A 343 10.84 -11.37 -16.29
C GLY A 343 11.15 -10.21 -17.23
N GLY A 344 10.45 -9.07 -17.11
CA GLY A 344 10.78 -7.86 -17.84
C GLY A 344 10.32 -7.85 -19.31
N THR A 345 9.45 -8.78 -19.71
CA THR A 345 8.83 -8.73 -21.04
C THR A 345 7.77 -7.62 -21.11
N PRO A 346 7.68 -6.89 -22.23
CA PRO A 346 6.60 -5.93 -22.44
C PRO A 346 5.23 -6.59 -22.27
N VAL A 347 4.29 -5.86 -21.70
CA VAL A 347 2.89 -6.29 -21.64
C VAL A 347 2.32 -6.25 -23.06
N ASP A 348 1.90 -7.40 -23.58
CA ASP A 348 1.28 -7.48 -24.91
C ASP A 348 -0.13 -6.84 -24.89
N GLY A 349 -0.41 -6.01 -25.91
CA GLY A 349 -1.72 -5.39 -26.17
C GLY A 349 -1.98 -4.05 -25.47
N THR A 350 -3.21 -3.55 -25.59
CA THR A 350 -3.66 -2.29 -24.98
C THR A 350 -3.65 -2.36 -23.46
N THR A 351 -3.10 -1.33 -22.80
CA THR A 351 -3.07 -1.22 -21.33
C THR A 351 -3.42 0.19 -20.85
N LEU A 352 -3.98 0.31 -19.64
CA LEU A 352 -4.15 1.59 -18.95
C LEU A 352 -2.82 1.99 -18.30
N ALA A 353 -2.19 3.03 -18.83
CA ALA A 353 -0.88 3.48 -18.40
C ALA A 353 -0.93 4.71 -17.48
N ALA A 354 -1.90 5.60 -17.69
CA ALA A 354 -1.95 6.86 -16.97
C ALA A 354 -3.36 7.33 -16.64
N ILE A 355 -3.46 8.17 -15.62
CA ILE A 355 -4.69 8.82 -15.19
C ILE A 355 -4.41 10.30 -14.96
N GLY A 356 -5.18 11.18 -15.61
CA GLY A 356 -5.21 12.60 -15.32
C GLY A 356 -6.19 12.89 -14.18
N LEU A 357 -5.71 13.55 -13.13
CA LEU A 357 -6.50 13.94 -11.96
C LEU A 357 -6.74 15.44 -12.00
N GLU A 358 -8.00 15.85 -11.90
CA GLU A 358 -8.38 17.25 -11.74
C GLU A 358 -7.95 17.72 -10.35
N SER A 359 -6.92 18.55 -10.28
CA SER A 359 -6.37 19.09 -9.04
C SER A 359 -6.67 20.58 -8.92
N PRO A 360 -7.13 21.05 -7.75
CA PRO A 360 -7.28 22.47 -7.50
C PRO A 360 -5.94 23.22 -7.38
N ASP A 361 -4.86 22.52 -7.06
CA ASP A 361 -3.50 23.04 -7.05
C ASP A 361 -2.52 21.92 -7.47
N PRO A 362 -2.29 21.73 -8.79
CA PRO A 362 -1.41 20.68 -9.30
C PRO A 362 0.00 20.74 -8.72
N ALA A 363 0.55 21.95 -8.52
CA ALA A 363 1.90 22.14 -8.02
C ALA A 363 2.00 21.76 -6.53
N ALA A 364 1.00 22.08 -5.71
CA ALA A 364 0.96 21.63 -4.31
C ALA A 364 0.80 20.11 -4.20
N ALA A 365 -0.06 19.51 -5.02
CA ALA A 365 -0.21 18.07 -5.09
C ALA A 365 1.14 17.39 -5.45
N ALA A 366 1.89 17.94 -6.40
CA ALA A 366 3.20 17.43 -6.80
C ALA A 366 4.22 17.54 -5.66
N ARG A 367 4.27 18.68 -4.96
CA ARG A 367 5.15 18.87 -3.80
C ARG A 367 4.85 17.88 -2.67
N ARG A 368 3.57 17.58 -2.40
CA ARG A 368 3.21 16.56 -1.40
C ARG A 368 3.65 15.17 -1.84
N ALA A 369 3.38 14.81 -3.09
CA ALA A 369 3.78 13.52 -3.63
C ALA A 369 5.30 13.31 -3.56
N GLU A 370 6.10 14.32 -3.92
CA GLU A 370 7.55 14.29 -3.81
C GLU A 370 8.02 14.19 -2.35
N ALA A 371 7.42 14.96 -1.43
CA ALA A 371 7.70 14.88 0.00
C ALA A 371 7.41 13.49 0.60
N LEU A 372 6.49 12.74 -0.01
CA LEU A 372 6.13 11.36 0.33
C LEU A 372 6.83 10.32 -0.56
N LEU A 373 7.94 10.71 -1.20
CA LEU A 373 8.80 9.82 -1.99
C LEU A 373 8.09 9.14 -3.16
N ALA A 374 7.02 9.76 -3.70
CA ALA A 374 6.47 9.36 -4.97
C ALA A 374 7.48 9.69 -6.08
N PRO A 375 7.83 8.75 -6.97
CA PRO A 375 8.78 9.03 -8.04
C PRO A 375 8.22 10.10 -8.99
N VAL A 376 8.84 11.28 -9.01
CA VAL A 376 8.55 12.33 -9.99
C VAL A 376 8.96 11.83 -11.37
N LEU A 377 8.06 11.89 -12.34
CA LEU A 377 8.28 11.38 -13.68
C LEU A 377 8.86 12.49 -14.57
N PRO A 378 10.16 12.40 -14.98
CA PRO A 378 10.76 13.40 -15.82
C PRO A 378 10.15 13.34 -17.22
N ARG A 379 9.47 14.42 -17.62
CA ARG A 379 8.92 14.52 -18.99
C ARG A 379 9.86 15.33 -19.87
N ARG A 380 10.23 14.74 -21.01
CA ARG A 380 10.74 15.52 -22.14
C ARG A 380 9.57 16.32 -22.71
N ARG A 381 9.45 17.56 -22.24
CA ARG A 381 8.49 18.55 -22.76
C ARG A 381 9.22 19.44 -23.74
N ALA A 382 8.57 19.80 -24.83
CA ALA A 382 9.02 20.98 -25.54
C ALA A 382 8.47 22.23 -24.84
N ALA A 383 9.13 23.38 -25.00
CA ALA A 383 8.82 24.60 -24.25
C ALA A 383 7.37 25.12 -24.41
N ALA A 384 6.64 24.63 -25.41
CA ALA A 384 5.25 24.97 -25.68
C ALA A 384 4.22 23.94 -25.19
N ASP A 385 4.64 22.78 -24.65
CA ASP A 385 3.71 21.82 -24.01
C ASP A 385 3.31 22.34 -22.61
N ALA A 386 2.10 22.03 -22.17
CA ALA A 386 1.66 22.35 -20.81
C ALA A 386 2.57 21.71 -19.74
N PRO A 387 2.90 22.43 -18.64
CA PRO A 387 3.62 21.88 -17.50
C PRO A 387 2.68 20.99 -16.67
N LEU A 388 2.52 19.75 -17.11
CA LEU A 388 1.80 18.69 -16.40
C LEU A 388 2.71 17.92 -15.45
N ASP A 389 2.63 18.22 -14.16
CA ASP A 389 3.35 17.45 -13.15
C ASP A 389 2.80 16.02 -13.09
N ALA A 390 3.71 15.06 -12.92
CA ALA A 390 3.36 13.65 -12.92
C ALA A 390 4.21 12.86 -11.93
N VAL A 391 3.57 11.92 -11.25
CA VAL A 391 4.23 10.99 -10.33
C VAL A 391 3.80 9.56 -10.67
N ALA A 392 4.64 8.58 -10.29
CA ALA A 392 4.26 7.17 -10.40
C ALA A 392 3.56 6.69 -9.13
N ALA A 393 2.41 6.04 -9.30
CA ALA A 393 1.83 5.18 -8.27
C ALA A 393 2.68 3.90 -8.09
N PRO A 394 2.52 3.15 -6.98
CA PRO A 394 3.30 1.95 -6.70
C PRO A 394 3.27 0.90 -7.82
N ASP A 395 2.09 0.67 -8.39
CA ASP A 395 1.86 -0.24 -9.52
C ASP A 395 2.42 0.25 -10.86
N GLY A 396 3.03 1.44 -10.88
CA GLY A 396 3.63 2.04 -12.06
C GLY A 396 2.68 2.90 -12.90
N THR A 397 1.42 3.05 -12.49
CA THR A 397 0.47 3.96 -13.15
C THR A 397 0.99 5.40 -13.05
N GLU A 398 1.05 6.12 -14.18
CA GLU A 398 1.41 7.54 -14.15
C GLU A 398 0.19 8.38 -13.76
N LEU A 399 0.32 9.19 -12.71
CA LEU A 399 -0.71 10.11 -12.26
C LEU A 399 -0.34 11.52 -12.67
N PHE A 400 -1.10 12.10 -13.61
CA PHE A 400 -0.96 13.49 -14.00
C PHE A 400 -1.80 14.39 -13.11
N LEU A 401 -1.18 15.43 -12.59
CA LEU A 401 -1.83 16.46 -11.81
C LEU A 401 -2.20 17.59 -12.76
N CYS A 402 -3.48 17.68 -13.09
CA CYS A 402 -3.99 18.52 -14.18
C CYS A 402 -4.98 19.54 -13.64
N ALA A 403 -5.25 20.57 -14.45
CA ALA A 403 -6.42 21.43 -14.28
C ALA A 403 -7.03 21.69 -15.66
N THR A 404 -8.29 21.31 -15.85
CA THR A 404 -9.01 21.58 -17.09
C THR A 404 -9.87 22.83 -16.96
N HIS A 405 -9.84 23.71 -17.97
CA HIS A 405 -10.68 24.90 -18.05
C HIS A 405 -10.58 25.85 -16.85
N ARG A 406 -9.42 25.91 -16.18
CA ARG A 406 -9.14 26.86 -15.10
C ARG A 406 -8.25 27.98 -15.61
N PRO A 407 -8.76 29.21 -15.84
CA PRO A 407 -8.01 30.27 -16.51
C PRO A 407 -6.67 30.66 -15.85
N ALA A 408 -6.55 30.44 -14.53
CA ALA A 408 -5.34 30.74 -13.76
C ALA A 408 -4.28 29.63 -13.81
N LEU A 409 -4.57 28.48 -14.42
CA LEU A 409 -3.70 27.32 -14.47
C LEU A 409 -3.47 26.87 -15.93
N PRO A 410 -2.32 26.24 -16.24
CA PRO A 410 -2.08 25.69 -17.56
C PRO A 410 -3.04 24.54 -17.88
N ASP A 411 -3.74 24.65 -19.01
CA ASP A 411 -4.66 23.62 -19.49
C ASP A 411 -3.93 22.61 -20.37
N TRP A 412 -3.99 21.34 -20.02
CA TRP A 412 -3.37 20.24 -20.77
C TRP A 412 -3.97 20.06 -22.16
N ARG A 413 -5.22 20.49 -22.38
CA ARG A 413 -5.89 20.42 -23.68
C ARG A 413 -5.23 21.30 -24.74
N ALA A 414 -4.44 22.30 -24.33
CA ALA A 414 -3.71 23.19 -25.23
C ALA A 414 -2.66 22.46 -26.10
N ASP A 415 -2.22 21.26 -25.69
CA ASP A 415 -1.25 20.44 -26.41
C ASP A 415 -1.86 19.71 -27.63
N PHE A 416 -3.17 19.80 -27.80
CA PHE A 416 -3.96 19.13 -28.83
C PHE A 416 -4.41 20.12 -29.92
N GLU A 417 -4.70 19.56 -31.09
CA GLU A 417 -5.30 20.23 -32.24
C GLU A 417 -6.60 19.50 -32.59
N ASP A 418 -7.69 20.26 -32.72
CA ASP A 418 -9.03 19.69 -32.88
C ASP A 418 -9.23 19.11 -34.27
N ASP A 419 -9.82 17.93 -34.31
CA ASP A 419 -10.29 17.28 -35.52
C ASP A 419 -11.77 17.64 -35.77
N PRO A 420 -12.20 17.76 -37.04
CA PRO A 420 -13.61 17.84 -37.36
C PRO A 420 -14.35 16.60 -36.85
N HIS A 421 -15.35 16.80 -35.98
CA HIS A 421 -16.12 15.72 -35.37
C HIS A 421 -17.60 16.09 -35.27
N THR A 422 -18.49 15.10 -35.37
CA THR A 422 -19.92 15.26 -35.11
C THR A 422 -20.20 15.17 -33.61
N PRO A 423 -20.72 16.23 -32.95
CA PRO A 423 -21.00 16.23 -31.52
C PRO A 423 -21.75 14.97 -31.07
N ALA A 424 -21.35 14.41 -29.94
CA ALA A 424 -22.01 13.24 -29.39
C ALA A 424 -23.50 13.54 -29.12
N PRO A 425 -24.42 12.60 -29.39
CA PRO A 425 -25.84 12.76 -29.04
C PRO A 425 -26.02 12.93 -27.52
N ALA A 426 -27.14 13.54 -27.11
CA ALA A 426 -27.44 13.80 -25.70
C ALA A 426 -27.42 12.51 -24.84
N GLY A 427 -26.79 12.61 -23.67
CA GLY A 427 -26.45 11.49 -22.78
C GLY A 427 -24.95 11.51 -22.49
N ALA A 428 -24.53 12.42 -21.61
CA ALA A 428 -23.11 12.63 -21.30
C ALA A 428 -22.58 11.47 -20.46
N LEU A 429 -21.51 10.83 -20.92
CA LEU A 429 -20.73 9.94 -20.07
C LEU A 429 -19.71 10.77 -19.30
N TYR A 430 -19.38 10.31 -18.11
CA TYR A 430 -18.20 10.73 -17.37
C TYR A 430 -17.54 9.49 -16.75
N VAL A 431 -16.28 9.60 -16.33
CA VAL A 431 -15.59 8.48 -15.68
C VAL A 431 -16.07 8.35 -14.22
N ASP A 432 -16.80 7.27 -13.90
CA ASP A 432 -17.30 6.99 -12.54
C ASP A 432 -16.18 6.53 -11.60
N HIS A 433 -15.36 5.59 -12.09
CA HIS A 433 -14.24 5.02 -11.36
C HIS A 433 -13.27 4.33 -12.32
N VAL A 434 -12.05 4.09 -11.85
CA VAL A 434 -11.02 3.36 -12.59
C VAL A 434 -10.51 2.24 -11.69
N ALA A 435 -10.75 0.98 -12.09
CA ALA A 435 -10.30 -0.16 -11.30
C ALA A 435 -8.87 -0.56 -11.68
N LEU A 436 -8.04 -0.71 -10.65
CA LEU A 436 -6.61 -0.95 -10.80
C LEU A 436 -6.22 -2.27 -10.15
N THR A 437 -5.77 -3.23 -10.96
CA THR A 437 -5.11 -4.42 -10.44
C THR A 437 -3.71 -4.06 -9.95
N GLN A 438 -3.44 -4.36 -8.67
CA GLN A 438 -2.19 -4.10 -7.99
C GLN A 438 -1.28 -5.33 -8.05
N PRO A 439 0.05 -5.13 -8.22
CA PRO A 439 1.01 -6.17 -7.93
C PRO A 439 0.83 -6.67 -6.50
N TRP A 440 0.91 -7.98 -6.33
CA TRP A 440 0.59 -8.64 -5.06
C TRP A 440 1.35 -8.09 -3.84
N HIS A 441 2.58 -7.62 -4.07
CA HIS A 441 3.46 -7.09 -3.04
C HIS A 441 3.36 -5.57 -2.82
N GLN A 442 2.50 -4.88 -3.56
CA GLN A 442 2.31 -3.44 -3.48
C GLN A 442 0.88 -3.05 -3.10
N PHE A 443 -0.01 -4.01 -2.84
CA PHE A 443 -1.41 -3.70 -2.57
C PHE A 443 -1.59 -2.80 -1.34
N ASP A 444 -0.93 -3.14 -0.23
CA ASP A 444 -1.03 -2.35 1.01
C ASP A 444 -0.29 -1.01 0.88
N GLU A 445 0.86 -0.99 0.17
CA GLU A 445 1.56 0.25 -0.24
C GLU A 445 0.65 1.16 -1.07
N ALA A 446 -0.10 0.60 -2.02
CA ALA A 446 -1.00 1.36 -2.89
C ALA A 446 -2.11 2.03 -2.08
N VAL A 447 -2.69 1.35 -1.10
CA VAL A 447 -3.69 1.97 -0.21
C VAL A 447 -3.07 3.12 0.58
N LEU A 448 -1.90 2.92 1.18
CA LEU A 448 -1.17 3.97 1.90
C LEU A 448 -0.82 5.15 0.99
N PHE A 449 -0.37 4.88 -0.23
CA PHE A 449 -0.04 5.89 -1.23
C PHE A 449 -1.26 6.75 -1.57
N HIS A 450 -2.40 6.14 -1.92
CA HIS A 450 -3.58 6.92 -2.31
C HIS A 450 -4.16 7.72 -1.14
N ARG A 451 -4.08 7.21 0.09
CA ARG A 451 -4.46 7.96 1.30
C ARG A 451 -3.51 9.12 1.57
N GLY A 452 -2.21 8.80 1.69
CA GLY A 452 -1.19 9.75 2.09
C GLY A 452 -0.91 10.81 1.02
N VAL A 453 -0.74 10.42 -0.24
CA VAL A 453 -0.34 11.31 -1.33
C VAL A 453 -1.54 12.07 -1.90
N LEU A 454 -2.65 11.39 -2.18
CA LEU A 454 -3.81 11.98 -2.86
C LEU A 454 -4.91 12.43 -1.89
N GLY A 455 -4.81 12.13 -0.59
CA GLY A 455 -5.85 12.50 0.37
C GLY A 455 -7.18 11.80 0.11
N LEU A 456 -7.14 10.53 -0.34
CA LEU A 456 -8.33 9.69 -0.53
C LEU A 456 -8.61 8.84 0.71
N ASP A 457 -9.86 8.47 0.93
CA ASP A 457 -10.28 7.60 2.02
C ASP A 457 -10.34 6.14 1.55
N ALA A 458 -9.76 5.24 2.33
CA ALA A 458 -9.84 3.80 2.06
C ALA A 458 -11.10 3.20 2.69
N GLN A 459 -11.86 2.46 1.90
CA GLN A 459 -13.00 1.68 2.37
C GLN A 459 -12.53 0.36 3.00
N GLU A 460 -13.49 -0.39 3.55
CA GLU A 460 -13.26 -1.76 4.02
C GLU A 460 -12.82 -2.66 2.87
N SER A 461 -11.98 -3.64 3.21
CA SER A 461 -11.55 -4.66 2.24
C SER A 461 -12.65 -5.70 2.06
N VAL A 462 -12.88 -6.13 0.83
CA VAL A 462 -13.82 -7.19 0.48
C VAL A 462 -13.10 -8.33 -0.22
N ASP A 463 -13.49 -9.55 0.12
CA ASP A 463 -13.02 -10.76 -0.55
C ASP A 463 -13.98 -11.13 -1.70
N VAL A 464 -13.42 -11.37 -2.87
CA VAL A 464 -14.14 -11.64 -4.11
C VAL A 464 -13.74 -13.00 -4.64
N ALA A 465 -14.71 -13.91 -4.79
CA ALA A 465 -14.45 -15.22 -5.37
C ALA A 465 -14.26 -15.12 -6.90
N ASP A 466 -13.07 -15.48 -7.38
CA ASP A 466 -12.77 -15.79 -8.78
C ASP A 466 -12.84 -17.32 -8.99
N PRO A 467 -13.21 -17.82 -10.18
CA PRO A 467 -13.16 -19.26 -10.46
C PRO A 467 -11.83 -19.97 -10.15
N TYR A 468 -10.72 -19.23 -10.12
CA TYR A 468 -9.38 -19.76 -9.87
C TYR A 468 -8.76 -19.30 -8.54
N GLY A 469 -9.49 -18.57 -7.69
CA GLY A 469 -8.95 -18.13 -6.40
C GLY A 469 -9.77 -17.04 -5.72
N LEU A 470 -9.27 -16.54 -4.59
CA LEU A 470 -9.86 -15.40 -3.91
C LEU A 470 -9.08 -14.14 -4.30
N LEU A 471 -9.78 -13.10 -4.74
CA LEU A 471 -9.22 -11.78 -4.94
C LEU A 471 -9.56 -10.91 -3.73
N ARG A 472 -8.63 -10.06 -3.32
CA ARG A 472 -8.91 -9.02 -2.31
C ARG A 472 -9.12 -7.70 -3.03
N SER A 473 -10.16 -6.97 -2.67
CA SER A 473 -10.47 -5.66 -3.24
C SER A 473 -10.65 -4.62 -2.15
N ARG A 474 -10.05 -3.44 -2.32
CA ARG A 474 -10.20 -2.30 -1.41
C ARG A 474 -10.27 -1.01 -2.22
N ALA A 475 -11.39 -0.30 -2.11
CA ALA A 475 -11.57 0.96 -2.82
C ALA A 475 -10.95 2.13 -2.04
N VAL A 476 -10.35 3.06 -2.76
CA VAL A 476 -9.96 4.39 -2.24
C VAL A 476 -10.75 5.47 -2.98
N THR A 477 -11.35 6.41 -2.23
CA THR A 477 -12.35 7.35 -2.75
C THR A 477 -12.21 8.74 -2.14
N SER A 478 -12.45 9.80 -2.91
CA SER A 478 -12.55 11.16 -2.36
C SER A 478 -13.84 11.32 -1.53
N GLY A 479 -13.88 12.21 -0.54
CA GLY A 479 -15.05 12.35 0.34
C GLY A 479 -16.38 12.67 -0.37
N ASP A 480 -16.31 13.38 -1.50
CA ASP A 480 -17.45 13.68 -2.40
C ASP A 480 -17.76 12.55 -3.41
N GLY A 481 -16.89 11.56 -3.52
CA GLY A 481 -17.01 10.45 -4.45
C GLY A 481 -16.67 10.78 -5.91
N ALA A 482 -16.05 11.93 -6.19
CA ALA A 482 -15.65 12.34 -7.54
C ALA A 482 -14.45 11.56 -8.10
N VAL A 483 -13.59 11.02 -7.23
CA VAL A 483 -12.46 10.17 -7.60
C VAL A 483 -12.57 8.84 -6.87
N ARG A 484 -12.49 7.74 -7.60
CA ARG A 484 -12.69 6.37 -7.10
C ARG A 484 -11.73 5.40 -7.77
N PHE A 485 -10.94 4.69 -6.96
CA PHE A 485 -10.08 3.60 -7.42
C PHE A 485 -10.34 2.32 -6.63
N PRO A 486 -11.14 1.38 -7.17
CA PRO A 486 -11.16 0.00 -6.68
C PRO A 486 -9.79 -0.65 -6.94
N LEU A 487 -9.02 -0.89 -5.89
CA LEU A 487 -7.74 -1.60 -5.96
C LEU A 487 -8.00 -3.08 -5.75
N THR A 488 -7.51 -3.95 -6.65
CA THR A 488 -7.71 -5.40 -6.54
C THR A 488 -6.39 -6.14 -6.62
N VAL A 489 -6.27 -7.26 -5.90
CA VAL A 489 -5.09 -8.12 -5.89
C VAL A 489 -5.48 -9.60 -5.88
N GLY A 490 -4.74 -10.42 -6.63
CA GLY A 490 -4.90 -11.88 -6.63
C GLY A 490 -4.26 -12.56 -5.42
N ALA A 491 -4.66 -13.80 -5.14
CA ALA A 491 -4.23 -14.55 -3.97
C ALA A 491 -2.73 -14.88 -3.94
N ALA A 492 -2.07 -14.96 -5.10
CA ALA A 492 -0.71 -15.50 -5.20
C ALA A 492 0.23 -14.69 -6.13
N PRO A 493 1.55 -14.73 -5.87
CA PRO A 493 2.54 -14.19 -6.78
C PRO A 493 2.44 -14.83 -8.17
N GLY A 494 2.27 -13.99 -9.20
CA GLY A 494 2.21 -14.46 -10.60
C GLY A 494 0.84 -14.97 -11.04
N ASP A 495 -0.22 -14.68 -10.28
CA ASP A 495 -1.58 -14.73 -10.81
C ASP A 495 -1.78 -13.64 -11.88
N ASP A 496 -1.26 -13.91 -13.08
CA ASP A 496 -1.40 -13.06 -14.25
C ASP A 496 -2.81 -13.12 -14.86
N THR A 497 -3.70 -13.92 -14.28
CA THR A 497 -5.02 -14.19 -14.85
C THR A 497 -5.98 -13.01 -14.73
N ALA A 498 -5.67 -11.96 -13.97
CA ALA A 498 -6.59 -10.83 -13.73
C ALA A 498 -5.92 -9.42 -13.78
N HIS A 499 -4.97 -9.19 -14.67
CA HIS A 499 -4.41 -7.84 -14.91
C HIS A 499 -5.33 -6.90 -15.71
N ALA A 500 -6.55 -7.33 -16.00
CA ALA A 500 -7.48 -6.52 -16.77
C ALA A 500 -7.96 -5.35 -15.90
N ARG A 501 -7.55 -4.14 -16.26
CA ARG A 501 -8.00 -2.89 -15.64
C ARG A 501 -9.28 -2.44 -16.34
N HIS A 502 -10.11 -1.66 -15.66
CA HIS A 502 -11.31 -1.13 -16.32
C HIS A 502 -11.60 0.31 -15.99
N ILE A 503 -12.24 0.95 -16.96
CA ILE A 503 -12.72 2.32 -16.88
C ILE A 503 -14.24 2.25 -16.87
N ALA A 504 -14.84 2.70 -15.78
CA ALA A 504 -16.28 2.76 -15.65
C ALA A 504 -16.81 4.12 -16.11
N LEU A 505 -17.83 4.09 -16.95
CA LEU A 505 -18.45 5.24 -17.58
C LEU A 505 -19.88 5.36 -17.06
N ALA A 506 -20.13 6.41 -16.29
CA ALA A 506 -21.46 6.70 -15.75
C ALA A 506 -22.41 7.16 -16.86
N THR A 507 -23.67 6.75 -16.76
CA THR A 507 -24.79 7.12 -17.64
C THR A 507 -26.08 7.21 -16.84
N ASP A 508 -26.98 8.10 -17.24
CA ASP A 508 -28.32 8.23 -16.64
C ASP A 508 -29.26 7.07 -17.02
N ASP A 509 -28.96 6.37 -18.11
CA ASP A 509 -29.74 5.23 -18.61
C ASP A 509 -28.80 4.16 -19.19
N VAL A 510 -28.48 3.14 -18.38
CA VAL A 510 -27.60 2.04 -18.79
C VAL A 510 -28.25 1.14 -19.84
N VAL A 511 -29.57 1.00 -19.85
CA VAL A 511 -30.30 0.20 -20.84
C VAL A 511 -30.20 0.83 -22.22
N ALA A 512 -30.42 2.14 -22.31
CA ALA A 512 -30.28 2.89 -23.56
C ALA A 512 -28.82 2.91 -24.04
N ALA A 513 -27.86 3.09 -23.13
CA ALA A 513 -26.44 3.04 -23.46
C ALA A 513 -26.01 1.66 -24.00
N ALA A 514 -26.41 0.58 -23.33
CA ALA A 514 -26.15 -0.79 -23.76
C ALA A 514 -26.78 -1.10 -25.14
N ARG A 515 -28.03 -0.68 -25.38
CA ARG A 515 -28.70 -0.84 -26.68
C ARG A 515 -27.98 -0.09 -27.80
N ARG A 516 -27.53 1.15 -27.55
CA ARG A 516 -26.75 1.93 -28.54
C ARG A 516 -25.44 1.23 -28.86
N PHE A 517 -24.72 0.76 -27.83
CA PHE A 517 -23.46 0.03 -28.00
C PHE A 517 -23.65 -1.24 -28.84
N THR A 518 -24.66 -2.06 -28.54
CA THR A 518 -24.96 -3.28 -29.32
C THR A 518 -25.40 -2.96 -30.75
N ALA A 519 -26.24 -1.93 -30.95
CA ALA A 519 -26.67 -1.50 -32.28
C ALA A 519 -25.51 -0.98 -33.15
N ALA A 520 -24.47 -0.41 -32.53
CA ALA A 520 -23.22 -0.03 -33.19
C ALA A 520 -22.29 -1.23 -33.50
N GLY A 521 -22.70 -2.46 -33.18
CA GLY A 521 -21.90 -3.69 -33.37
C GLY A 521 -20.98 -4.00 -32.19
N GLY A 522 -21.22 -3.40 -31.03
CA GLY A 522 -20.54 -3.72 -29.77
C GLY A 522 -20.99 -5.07 -29.20
N HIS A 523 -20.10 -5.74 -28.48
CA HIS A 523 -20.39 -6.99 -27.78
C HIS A 523 -20.20 -6.79 -26.28
N LEU A 524 -21.31 -6.85 -25.54
CA LEU A 524 -21.30 -6.88 -24.09
C LEU A 524 -20.87 -8.26 -23.59
N LEU A 525 -20.38 -8.30 -22.36
CA LEU A 525 -19.99 -9.52 -21.68
C LEU A 525 -21.24 -10.40 -21.47
N PRO A 526 -21.25 -11.65 -21.96
CA PRO A 526 -22.42 -12.52 -21.81
C PRO A 526 -22.53 -13.01 -20.37
N ILE A 527 -23.60 -12.60 -19.70
CA ILE A 527 -23.89 -13.03 -18.33
C ILE A 527 -24.75 -14.30 -18.35
N PRO A 528 -24.45 -15.33 -17.55
CA PRO A 528 -25.22 -16.57 -17.52
C PRO A 528 -26.70 -16.37 -17.19
N ALA A 529 -27.60 -17.13 -17.84
CA ALA A 529 -29.04 -17.06 -17.59
C ALA A 529 -29.41 -17.27 -16.10
N ASN A 530 -28.71 -18.19 -15.43
CA ASN A 530 -28.93 -18.52 -14.03
C ASN A 530 -28.76 -17.31 -13.09
N TYR A 531 -27.94 -16.31 -13.45
CA TYR A 531 -27.80 -15.08 -12.67
C TYR A 531 -29.12 -14.31 -12.59
N TYR A 532 -29.86 -14.24 -13.70
CA TYR A 532 -31.14 -13.55 -13.75
C TYR A 532 -32.25 -14.34 -13.06
N ASP A 533 -32.20 -15.68 -13.13
CA ASP A 533 -33.11 -16.52 -12.35
C ASP A 533 -32.92 -16.32 -10.84
N ASP A 534 -31.67 -16.13 -10.39
CA ASP A 534 -31.36 -15.75 -9.00
C ASP A 534 -31.81 -14.32 -8.64
N LEU A 535 -31.62 -13.34 -9.54
CA LEU A 535 -32.14 -11.99 -9.32
C LEU A 535 -33.66 -11.98 -9.15
N ALA A 536 -34.41 -12.75 -9.95
CA ALA A 536 -35.86 -12.87 -9.85
C ALA A 536 -36.33 -13.41 -8.50
N ALA A 537 -35.49 -14.20 -7.82
CA ALA A 537 -35.79 -14.75 -6.50
C ALA A 537 -35.46 -13.77 -5.36
N ARG A 538 -34.54 -12.81 -5.57
CA ARG A 538 -34.06 -11.87 -4.56
C ARG A 538 -34.73 -10.51 -4.60
N PHE A 539 -35.16 -10.06 -5.77
CA PHE A 539 -35.65 -8.70 -5.99
C PHE A 539 -36.92 -8.68 -6.84
N GLU A 540 -37.69 -7.61 -6.68
CA GLU A 540 -38.86 -7.32 -7.51
C GLU A 540 -38.45 -6.41 -8.68
N PHE A 541 -38.85 -6.78 -9.89
CA PHE A 541 -38.61 -6.03 -11.12
C PHE A 541 -39.92 -5.73 -11.84
N ALA A 542 -39.96 -4.66 -12.62
CA ALA A 542 -41.11 -4.37 -13.47
C ALA A 542 -41.26 -5.40 -14.60
N ASP A 543 -42.47 -5.52 -15.15
CA ASP A 543 -42.77 -6.43 -16.25
C ASP A 543 -41.81 -6.20 -17.45
N GLY A 544 -41.07 -7.24 -17.84
CA GLY A 544 -40.12 -7.20 -18.96
C GLY A 544 -38.77 -6.53 -18.66
N GLU A 545 -38.56 -5.98 -17.47
CA GLU A 545 -37.30 -5.34 -17.07
C GLU A 545 -36.17 -6.36 -16.96
N LEU A 546 -36.37 -7.43 -16.21
CA LEU A 546 -35.35 -8.47 -16.02
C LEU A 546 -34.99 -9.19 -17.33
N GLU A 547 -35.95 -9.36 -18.23
CA GLU A 547 -35.70 -9.89 -19.57
C GLU A 547 -34.85 -8.91 -20.41
N THR A 548 -35.05 -7.61 -20.24
CA THR A 548 -34.19 -6.58 -20.84
C THR A 548 -32.77 -6.69 -20.30
N TYR A 549 -32.59 -6.85 -18.98
CA TYR A 549 -31.27 -7.05 -18.38
C TYR A 549 -30.60 -8.32 -18.89
N ARG A 550 -31.34 -9.43 -18.97
CA ARG A 550 -30.88 -10.71 -19.53
C ARG A 550 -30.32 -10.57 -20.93
N ASN A 551 -31.07 -9.90 -21.81
CA ASN A 551 -30.68 -9.72 -23.21
C ASN A 551 -29.48 -8.78 -23.39
N LEU A 552 -29.25 -7.85 -22.45
CA LEU A 552 -28.19 -6.85 -22.52
C LEU A 552 -26.98 -7.18 -21.63
N GLY A 553 -26.99 -8.28 -20.88
CA GLY A 553 -25.89 -8.58 -19.96
C GLY A 553 -25.79 -7.60 -18.79
N ILE A 554 -26.90 -6.98 -18.37
CA ILE A 554 -26.91 -5.98 -17.29
C ILE A 554 -26.98 -6.71 -15.95
N LEU A 555 -25.98 -6.43 -15.12
CA LEU A 555 -25.89 -6.88 -13.74
C LEU A 555 -26.58 -5.83 -12.83
N TYR A 556 -27.11 -6.28 -11.70
CA TYR A 556 -27.87 -5.49 -10.73
C TYR A 556 -27.33 -5.69 -9.32
N ASP A 557 -27.26 -4.62 -8.53
CA ASP A 557 -27.01 -4.64 -7.10
C ASP A 557 -27.85 -3.57 -6.38
N GLN A 558 -28.13 -3.78 -5.10
CA GLN A 558 -28.96 -2.88 -4.29
C GLN A 558 -28.49 -2.89 -2.85
N ASP A 559 -28.35 -1.70 -2.26
CA ASP A 559 -28.09 -1.50 -0.84
C ASP A 559 -29.22 -0.72 -0.16
N ALA A 560 -29.03 -0.33 1.10
CA ALA A 560 -30.02 0.45 1.85
C ALA A 560 -30.22 1.89 1.33
N HIS A 561 -29.34 2.36 0.44
CA HIS A 561 -29.30 3.75 -0.03
C HIS A 561 -29.71 3.89 -1.50
N GLY A 562 -29.59 2.83 -2.31
CA GLY A 562 -29.97 2.90 -3.71
C GLY A 562 -29.69 1.63 -4.50
N THR A 563 -29.70 1.78 -5.83
CA THR A 563 -29.52 0.69 -6.79
C THR A 563 -28.36 0.97 -7.73
N PHE A 564 -27.77 -0.12 -8.22
CA PHE A 564 -26.63 -0.11 -9.12
C PHE A 564 -26.89 -1.04 -10.28
N ARG A 565 -26.78 -0.51 -11.49
CA ARG A 565 -26.94 -1.28 -12.72
C ARG A 565 -25.73 -1.07 -13.58
N HIS A 566 -25.14 -2.16 -14.06
CA HIS A 566 -23.91 -2.08 -14.83
C HIS A 566 -23.75 -3.22 -15.82
N CYS A 567 -23.03 -2.96 -16.91
CA CYS A 567 -22.62 -4.00 -17.85
C CYS A 567 -21.22 -3.74 -18.38
N TYR A 568 -20.56 -4.80 -18.83
CA TYR A 568 -19.15 -4.76 -19.21
C TYR A 568 -18.98 -5.00 -20.70
N THR A 569 -18.02 -4.33 -21.32
CA THR A 569 -17.54 -4.69 -22.66
C THR A 569 -16.66 -5.94 -22.58
N ARG A 570 -16.38 -6.55 -23.74
CA ARG A 570 -15.25 -7.46 -23.86
C ARG A 570 -13.92 -6.73 -23.68
N THR A 571 -12.90 -7.47 -23.28
CA THR A 571 -11.53 -6.96 -23.08
C THR A 571 -10.82 -6.75 -24.42
N VAL A 572 -10.13 -5.61 -24.54
CA VAL A 572 -9.16 -5.31 -25.62
C VAL A 572 -7.79 -5.18 -24.97
N GLY A 573 -6.87 -6.09 -25.31
CA GLY A 573 -5.59 -6.22 -24.59
C GLY A 573 -5.82 -6.58 -23.14
N ARG A 574 -5.56 -5.65 -22.23
CA ARG A 574 -5.77 -5.75 -20.77
C ARG A 574 -6.73 -4.69 -20.24
N VAL A 575 -7.58 -4.11 -21.09
CA VAL A 575 -8.55 -3.11 -20.68
C VAL A 575 -9.94 -3.49 -21.16
N PHE A 576 -10.93 -3.28 -20.31
CA PHE A 576 -12.35 -3.30 -20.68
C PHE A 576 -13.04 -2.07 -20.11
N PHE A 577 -14.27 -1.80 -20.57
CA PHE A 577 -15.08 -0.70 -20.08
C PHE A 577 -16.31 -1.23 -19.37
N GLU A 578 -16.81 -0.46 -18.42
CA GLU A 578 -18.04 -0.71 -17.70
C GLU A 578 -18.98 0.47 -17.97
N LEU A 579 -20.25 0.20 -18.32
CA LEU A 579 -21.29 1.22 -18.32
C LEU A 579 -22.03 1.12 -16.99
N VAL A 580 -22.16 2.24 -16.28
CA VAL A 580 -22.65 2.27 -14.90
C VAL A 580 -23.81 3.25 -14.77
N GLN A 581 -24.86 2.84 -14.07
CA GLN A 581 -25.90 3.72 -13.55
C GLN A 581 -26.04 3.52 -12.05
N ARG A 582 -26.00 4.63 -11.31
CA ARG A 582 -26.24 4.70 -9.86
C ARG A 582 -27.50 5.50 -9.63
N ASP A 583 -28.46 4.93 -8.92
CA ASP A 583 -29.66 5.67 -8.51
C ASP A 583 -29.75 5.76 -6.99
N GLY A 584 -30.42 6.82 -6.52
CA GLY A 584 -30.50 7.12 -5.09
C GLY A 584 -29.12 7.48 -4.53
N GLY A 585 -28.76 6.87 -3.41
CA GLY A 585 -27.50 7.10 -2.71
C GLY A 585 -26.48 5.97 -2.82
N TYR A 586 -26.59 5.08 -3.82
CA TYR A 586 -25.70 3.91 -3.93
C TYR A 586 -24.23 4.32 -4.14
N ARG A 587 -23.35 3.90 -3.22
CA ARG A 587 -21.91 4.24 -3.21
C ARG A 587 -20.99 3.05 -3.48
N GLY A 588 -21.51 1.82 -3.53
CA GLY A 588 -20.72 0.60 -3.75
C GLY A 588 -20.19 0.44 -5.18
N TYR A 589 -19.72 -0.77 -5.53
CA TYR A 589 -19.16 -1.08 -6.86
C TYR A 589 -19.76 -2.35 -7.48
N GLY A 590 -20.91 -2.81 -6.98
CA GLY A 590 -21.50 -4.09 -7.41
C GLY A 590 -20.62 -5.28 -7.03
N ALA A 591 -20.03 -5.28 -5.83
CA ALA A 591 -19.10 -6.33 -5.38
C ALA A 591 -19.73 -7.73 -5.46
N ALA A 592 -21.04 -7.85 -5.19
CA ALA A 592 -21.80 -9.09 -5.33
C ALA A 592 -21.79 -9.65 -6.77
N ASN A 593 -21.61 -8.80 -7.78
CA ASN A 593 -21.57 -9.20 -9.19
C ASN A 593 -20.16 -9.57 -9.67
N ALA A 594 -19.12 -9.30 -8.88
CA ALA A 594 -17.75 -9.54 -9.29
C ALA A 594 -17.44 -11.02 -9.60
N PRO A 595 -17.90 -12.02 -8.82
CA PRO A 595 -17.70 -13.45 -9.17
C PRO A 595 -18.31 -13.83 -10.51
N VAL A 596 -19.52 -13.32 -10.81
CA VAL A 596 -20.24 -13.59 -12.06
C VAL A 596 -19.51 -12.94 -13.24
N ARG A 597 -19.08 -11.68 -13.09
CA ARG A 597 -18.26 -10.97 -14.07
C ARG A 597 -16.98 -11.74 -14.38
N LEU A 598 -16.23 -12.15 -13.35
CA LEU A 598 -14.96 -12.85 -13.49
C LEU A 598 -15.15 -14.18 -14.23
N ALA A 599 -16.15 -14.97 -13.85
CA ALA A 599 -16.49 -16.21 -14.55
C ALA A 599 -16.87 -16.00 -16.03
N ALA A 600 -17.66 -14.96 -16.32
CA ALA A 600 -18.03 -14.61 -17.68
C ALA A 600 -16.81 -14.14 -18.50
N GLN A 601 -15.88 -13.38 -17.90
CA GLN A 601 -14.64 -12.94 -18.53
C GLN A 601 -13.72 -14.12 -18.88
N HIS A 602 -13.62 -15.13 -18.00
CA HIS A 602 -12.83 -16.34 -18.31
C HIS A 602 -13.43 -17.14 -19.45
N THR A 603 -14.76 -17.23 -19.53
CA THR A 603 -15.46 -17.95 -20.61
C THR A 603 -15.38 -17.23 -21.96
N ALA A 604 -15.24 -15.90 -21.94
CA ALA A 604 -15.22 -15.07 -23.15
C ALA A 604 -13.81 -14.83 -23.73
N ARG A 605 -12.76 -15.40 -23.13
CA ARG A 605 -11.36 -15.30 -23.59
C ARG A 605 -11.06 -16.07 -24.86
#